data_AF-A0A957IDM2-F1
#
_entry.id   AF-A0A957IDM2-F1
#
_cell.length_a   1.000
_cell.length_b   1.000
_cell.length_c   1.000
_cell.angle_alpha   90.00
_cell.angle_beta   90.00
_cell.angle_gamma   90.00
#
_symmetry.space_group_name_H-M   'P 1'
#
loop_
_entity.id
_entity.type
_entity.pdbx_description
1 polymer ?
#
loop_
_entity_poly.entity_id
_entity_poly.type
_entity_poly.pdbx_seq_one_letter_code
_entity_poly.pdbx_strand_id
1 'polypeptide(L)'
;FGVGFAGTPDIDIYLGVASVYLTIAQVMGLLGLAAFFAIILTVFGYAYFNRHNFKANERLDPVWLGLHAALVGALVAGVLDHYLFNLEFHHAVTIFWFFIGLATAATRVGIAAAKSSE
;
A
#
# COMPACT_ATOMS: atom_id res chain seq x y z
N PHE A 1 3.30 -46.62 -14.35
CA PHE A 1 3.96 -45.38 -13.90
C PHE A 1 3.54 -45.10 -12.48
N GLY A 2 4.41 -45.40 -11.52
CA GLY A 2 4.15 -45.15 -10.10
C GLY A 2 4.47 -43.71 -9.76
N VAL A 3 3.47 -42.95 -9.32
CA VAL A 3 3.70 -41.65 -8.69
C VAL A 3 3.93 -41.91 -7.21
N GLY A 4 5.20 -41.96 -6.83
CA GLY A 4 5.60 -42.00 -5.44
C GLY A 4 5.16 -40.73 -4.73
N PHE A 5 4.70 -40.91 -3.49
CA PHE A 5 4.69 -39.88 -2.45
C PHE A 5 6.14 -39.48 -2.12
N ALA A 6 6.83 -38.89 -3.09
CA ALA A 6 8.19 -38.39 -2.97
C ALA A 6 8.11 -36.95 -2.44
N GLY A 7 7.95 -36.86 -1.13
CA GLY A 7 7.89 -35.62 -0.37
C GLY A 7 6.91 -35.79 0.79
N THR A 8 7.42 -35.78 2.02
CA THR A 8 6.58 -35.38 3.15
C THR A 8 5.97 -34.03 2.81
N PRO A 9 4.66 -33.82 2.97
CA PRO A 9 4.12 -32.47 2.92
C PRO A 9 4.82 -31.65 4.01
N ASP A 10 5.80 -30.83 3.64
CA ASP A 10 6.24 -29.73 4.50
C ASP A 10 5.13 -28.68 4.39
N ILE A 11 4.15 -28.82 5.26
CA ILE A 11 3.26 -27.71 5.56
C ILE A 11 4.11 -26.75 6.39
N ASP A 12 4.62 -25.69 5.75
CA ASP A 12 5.27 -24.59 6.47
C ASP A 12 4.20 -23.86 7.31
N ILE A 13 3.79 -24.48 8.41
CA ILE A 13 2.96 -23.90 9.46
C ILE A 13 3.64 -22.71 10.13
N TYR A 14 4.92 -22.48 9.83
CA TYR A 14 5.69 -21.30 10.22
C TYR A 14 5.61 -20.14 9.20
N LEU A 15 5.21 -20.37 7.94
CA LEU A 15 5.19 -19.30 6.92
C LEU A 15 3.87 -18.52 6.85
N GLY A 16 2.77 -19.11 7.31
CA GLY A 16 1.43 -18.56 7.10
C GLY A 16 1.06 -17.43 8.07
N VAL A 17 1.80 -16.33 8.08
CA VAL A 17 1.39 -15.17 8.85
C VAL A 17 0.23 -14.48 8.15
N ALA A 18 -0.90 -14.31 8.81
CA ALA A 18 -2.12 -13.77 8.20
C ALA A 18 -2.09 -12.25 7.95
N SER A 19 -1.01 -11.53 8.28
CA SER A 19 -0.93 -10.07 8.19
C SER A 19 0.31 -9.59 7.46
N VAL A 20 0.13 -8.69 6.49
CA VAL A 20 1.19 -7.94 5.79
C VAL A 20 2.23 -7.37 6.75
N TYR A 21 1.79 -6.76 7.86
CA TYR A 21 2.69 -6.09 8.78
C TYR A 21 3.63 -7.08 9.48
N LEU A 22 3.09 -8.23 9.85
CA LEU A 22 3.88 -9.28 10.45
C LEU A 22 4.75 -9.99 9.40
N THR A 23 4.29 -10.15 8.16
CA THR A 23 5.11 -10.65 7.03
C THR A 23 6.31 -9.73 6.77
N ILE A 24 6.09 -8.41 6.74
CA ILE A 24 7.16 -7.41 6.60
C ILE A 24 8.14 -7.54 7.77
N ALA A 25 7.65 -7.62 9.01
CA ALA A 25 8.50 -7.77 10.18
C ALA A 25 9.30 -9.07 10.19
N GLN A 26 8.73 -10.17 9.69
CA GLN A 26 9.40 -11.46 9.59
C GLN A 26 10.54 -11.45 8.56
N VAL A 27 10.30 -10.88 7.38
CA VAL A 27 11.27 -10.91 6.27
C VAL A 27 12.31 -9.78 6.38
N MET A 28 11.89 -8.59 6.80
CA MET A 28 12.71 -7.36 6.80
C MET A 28 13.02 -6.83 8.21
N GLY A 29 12.51 -7.46 9.27
CA GLY A 29 12.66 -7.00 10.64
C GLY A 29 11.84 -5.76 10.97
N LEU A 30 11.97 -5.29 12.22
CA LEU A 30 11.31 -4.06 12.68
C LEU A 30 11.76 -2.81 11.92
N LEU A 31 12.99 -2.80 11.39
CA LEU A 31 13.49 -1.70 10.58
C LEU A 31 12.71 -1.58 9.26
N GLY A 32 12.46 -2.71 8.58
CA GLY A 32 11.65 -2.72 7.36
C GLY A 32 10.21 -2.31 7.62
N LEU A 33 9.62 -2.77 8.73
CA LEU A 33 8.28 -2.35 9.14
C LEU A 33 8.22 -0.85 9.46
N ALA A 34 9.20 -0.31 10.18
CA ALA A 34 9.29 1.10 10.49
C ALA A 34 9.44 1.96 9.23
N ALA A 35 10.29 1.54 8.27
CA ALA A 35 10.45 2.22 7.00
C ALA A 35 9.14 2.21 6.18
N PHE A 36 8.43 1.08 6.15
CA PHE A 36 7.12 0.99 5.52
C PHE A 36 6.15 2.02 6.12
N PHE A 37 5.99 2.04 7.45
CA PHE A 37 5.12 3.02 8.09
C PHE A 37 5.57 4.48 7.86
N ALA A 38 6.88 4.75 7.85
CA ALA A 38 7.39 6.09 7.56
C ALA A 38 6.97 6.57 6.16
N ILE A 39 7.01 5.70 5.15
CA ILE A 39 6.54 6.00 3.80
C ILE A 39 5.03 6.30 3.82
N ILE A 40 4.24 5.43 4.44
CA ILE A 40 2.78 5.61 4.53
C ILE A 40 2.41 6.93 5.22
N LEU A 41 3.03 7.20 6.37
CA LEU A 41 2.83 8.45 7.12
C LEU A 41 3.25 9.67 6.31
N THR A 42 4.32 9.57 5.51
CA THR A 42 4.76 10.66 4.63
C THR A 42 3.73 10.95 3.55
N VAL A 43 3.18 9.92 2.89
CA VAL A 43 2.16 10.07 1.85
C VAL A 43 0.89 10.70 2.42
N PHE A 44 0.37 10.18 3.54
CA PHE A 44 -0.83 10.73 4.18
C PHE A 44 -0.58 12.09 4.82
N GLY A 45 0.60 12.34 5.39
CA GLY A 45 0.98 13.64 5.93
C GLY A 45 1.02 14.71 4.84
N TYR A 46 1.69 14.42 3.72
CA TYR A 46 1.73 15.30 2.55
C TYR A 46 0.32 15.59 2.02
N ALA A 47 -0.52 14.57 1.91
CA ALA A 47 -1.90 14.70 1.50
C ALA A 47 -2.72 15.59 2.45
N TYR A 48 -2.59 15.37 3.77
CA TYR A 48 -3.30 16.11 4.80
C TYR A 48 -2.94 17.60 4.78
N PHE A 49 -1.65 17.94 4.76
CA PHE A 49 -1.19 19.33 4.74
C PHE A 49 -1.64 20.08 3.47
N ASN A 50 -1.83 19.37 2.36
CA ASN A 50 -2.24 19.96 1.10
C ASN A 50 -3.74 19.87 0.78
N ARG A 51 -4.58 19.33 1.67
CA ARG A 51 -6.03 19.16 1.45
C ARG A 51 -6.75 20.44 1.02
N HIS A 52 -6.33 21.60 1.54
CA HIS A 52 -6.94 22.89 1.21
C HIS A 52 -6.94 23.20 -0.30
N ASN A 53 -5.93 22.72 -1.03
CA ASN A 53 -5.81 22.91 -2.49
C ASN A 53 -6.87 22.16 -3.30
N PHE A 54 -7.52 21.16 -2.70
CA PHE A 54 -8.47 20.28 -3.41
C PHE A 54 -9.92 20.62 -3.09
N LYS A 55 -10.22 21.17 -1.90
CA LYS A 55 -11.58 21.42 -1.42
C LYS A 55 -12.45 22.26 -2.37
N ALA A 56 -11.86 23.19 -3.11
CA ALA A 56 -12.59 24.08 -4.01
C ALA A 56 -12.84 23.47 -5.41
N ASN A 57 -12.21 22.34 -5.73
CA ASN A 57 -12.28 21.74 -7.07
C ASN A 57 -13.11 20.45 -7.05
N GLU A 58 -14.39 20.58 -7.42
CA GLU A 58 -15.38 19.48 -7.40
C GLU A 58 -14.99 18.27 -8.25
N ARG A 59 -14.11 18.44 -9.25
CA ARG A 59 -13.65 17.35 -10.11
C ARG A 59 -12.41 16.65 -9.56
N LEU A 60 -11.49 17.40 -8.95
CA LEU A 60 -10.24 16.86 -8.43
C LEU A 60 -10.36 16.28 -7.02
N ASP A 61 -11.21 16.86 -6.14
CA ASP A 61 -11.38 16.40 -4.75
C ASP A 61 -11.81 14.93 -4.68
N PRO A 62 -12.82 14.45 -5.44
CA PRO A 62 -13.28 13.07 -5.34
C PRO A 62 -12.25 12.05 -5.84
N VAL A 63 -11.54 12.35 -6.94
CA VAL A 63 -10.49 11.48 -7.48
C VAL A 63 -9.34 11.38 -6.50
N TRP A 64 -8.92 12.51 -5.95
CA TRP A 64 -7.83 12.57 -4.97
C TRP A 64 -8.20 11.83 -3.67
N LEU A 65 -9.42 12.03 -3.16
CA LEU A 65 -9.92 11.29 -2.00
C LEU A 65 -10.04 9.79 -2.26
N GLY A 66 -10.51 9.40 -3.44
CA GLY A 66 -10.63 8.00 -3.85
C GLY A 66 -9.29 7.27 -3.84
N LEU A 67 -8.21 7.91 -4.32
CA LEU A 67 -6.86 7.33 -4.28
C LEU A 67 -6.39 7.08 -2.85
N HIS A 68 -6.58 8.04 -1.96
CA HIS A 68 -6.19 7.90 -0.55
C HIS A 68 -7.08 6.90 0.19
N ALA A 69 -8.38 6.87 -0.11
CA ALA A 69 -9.31 5.88 0.44
C ALA A 69 -8.96 4.46 -0.01
N ALA A 70 -8.55 4.27 -1.26
CA ALA A 70 -8.05 2.98 -1.75
C ALA A 70 -6.80 2.51 -0.98
N LEU A 71 -5.87 3.42 -0.70
CA LEU A 71 -4.70 3.13 0.14
C LEU A 71 -5.09 2.77 1.58
N VAL A 72 -6.05 3.49 2.19
CA VAL A 72 -6.58 3.12 3.51
C VAL A 72 -7.20 1.73 3.47
N GLY A 73 -8.01 1.42 2.45
CA GLY A 73 -8.60 0.10 2.26
C GLY A 73 -7.55 -1.00 2.17
N ALA A 74 -6.49 -0.78 1.38
CA ALA A 74 -5.38 -1.73 1.26
C ALA A 74 -4.63 -1.94 2.58
N LEU A 75 -4.37 -0.87 3.34
CA LEU A 75 -3.72 -0.94 4.65
C LEU A 75 -4.58 -1.68 5.67
N VAL A 76 -5.89 -1.43 5.69
CA VAL A 76 -6.82 -2.14 6.57
C VAL A 76 -6.92 -3.61 6.18
N ALA A 77 -7.01 -3.91 4.88
CA ALA A 77 -7.01 -5.29 4.38
C ALA A 77 -5.74 -6.05 4.80
N GLY A 78 -4.57 -5.40 4.75
CA GLY A 78 -3.29 -5.98 5.18
C GLY A 78 -3.20 -6.34 6.68
N VAL A 79 -4.17 -5.96 7.51
CA VAL A 79 -4.26 -6.46 8.90
C VAL A 79 -4.63 -7.94 8.93
N LEU A 80 -5.50 -8.38 8.00
CA LEU A 80 -6.07 -9.74 7.96
C LEU A 80 -5.66 -10.53 6.70
N ASP A 81 -4.81 -9.94 5.88
CA ASP A 81 -4.26 -10.54 4.67
C ASP A 81 -2.74 -10.32 4.63
N HIS A 82 -2.00 -11.26 4.05
CA HIS A 82 -0.55 -11.20 3.80
C HIS A 82 -0.19 -11.17 2.31
N TYR A 83 -1.15 -11.45 1.41
CA TYR A 83 -0.91 -11.53 -0.04
C TYR A 83 -0.45 -10.21 -0.64
N LEU A 84 -0.85 -9.08 -0.06
CA LEU A 84 -0.41 -7.75 -0.50
C LEU A 84 1.12 -7.56 -0.39
N PHE A 85 1.82 -8.35 0.43
CA PHE A 85 3.29 -8.35 0.60
C PHE A 85 3.89 -9.77 0.51
N ASN A 86 3.24 -10.65 -0.24
CA ASN A 86 3.74 -12.00 -0.49
C ASN A 86 4.58 -12.02 -1.78
N LEU A 87 5.77 -12.63 -1.72
CA LEU A 87 6.69 -12.79 -2.85
C LEU A 87 6.12 -13.65 -3.99
N GLU A 88 5.06 -14.42 -3.76
CA GLU A 88 4.38 -15.17 -4.81
C GLU A 88 3.33 -14.30 -5.56
N PHE A 89 2.89 -13.20 -4.95
CA PHE A 89 1.78 -12.35 -5.44
C PHE A 89 2.27 -10.95 -5.82
N HIS A 90 3.31 -10.90 -6.66
CA HIS A 90 3.95 -9.65 -7.12
C HIS A 90 2.98 -8.62 -7.72
N HIS A 91 1.87 -9.05 -8.30
CA HIS A 91 0.87 -8.15 -8.88
C HIS A 91 0.16 -7.29 -7.82
N ALA A 92 -0.12 -7.85 -6.64
CA ALA A 92 -0.74 -7.13 -5.53
C ALA A 92 0.22 -6.09 -4.93
N VAL A 93 1.50 -6.45 -4.76
CA VAL A 93 2.56 -5.52 -4.35
C VAL A 93 2.73 -4.40 -5.40
N THR A 94 2.78 -4.75 -6.68
CA THR A 94 2.97 -3.79 -7.77
C THR A 94 1.84 -2.77 -7.82
N ILE A 95 0.58 -3.22 -7.76
CA ILE A 95 -0.56 -2.29 -7.78
C ILE A 95 -0.60 -1.40 -6.54
N PHE A 96 -0.23 -1.93 -5.37
CA PHE A 96 -0.13 -1.13 -4.15
C PHE A 96 0.87 0.02 -4.30
N TRP A 97 2.09 -0.26 -4.76
CA TRP A 97 3.11 0.77 -5.00
C TRP A 97 2.73 1.72 -6.13
N PHE A 98 2.02 1.23 -7.16
CA PHE A 98 1.46 2.09 -8.21
C PHE A 98 0.46 3.10 -7.64
N PHE A 99 -0.45 2.67 -6.75
CA PHE A 99 -1.41 3.57 -6.10
C PHE A 99 -0.73 4.58 -5.16
N ILE A 100 0.35 4.20 -4.47
CA ILE A 100 1.18 5.15 -3.70
C ILE A 100 1.74 6.25 -4.62
N GLY A 101 2.31 5.85 -5.76
CA GLY A 101 2.83 6.79 -6.75
C GLY A 101 1.73 7.69 -7.31
N LEU A 102 0.56 7.13 -7.63
CA LEU A 102 -0.58 7.85 -8.18
C LEU A 102 -1.15 8.87 -7.18
N ALA A 103 -1.32 8.50 -5.91
CA ALA A 103 -1.77 9.39 -4.85
C ALA A 103 -0.79 10.55 -4.62
N THR A 104 0.51 10.25 -4.60
CA THR A 104 1.58 11.25 -4.43
C THR A 104 1.64 12.22 -5.63
N ALA A 105 1.58 11.67 -6.85
CA ALA A 105 1.57 12.47 -8.08
C ALA A 105 0.32 13.33 -8.19
N ALA A 106 -0.87 12.79 -7.88
CA ALA A 106 -2.12 13.53 -7.85
C ALA A 106 -2.05 14.71 -6.86
N THR A 107 -1.47 14.49 -5.67
CA THR A 107 -1.26 15.54 -4.68
C THR A 107 -0.36 16.65 -5.25
N ARG A 108 0.78 16.28 -5.83
CA ARG A 108 1.73 17.24 -6.42
C ARG A 108 1.11 18.04 -7.58
N VAL A 109 0.43 17.37 -8.51
CA VAL A 109 -0.20 18.00 -9.68
C VAL A 109 -1.35 18.91 -9.26
N GLY A 110 -2.17 18.50 -8.30
CA GLY A 110 -3.27 19.34 -7.81
C GLY A 110 -2.80 20.61 -7.10
N ILE A 111 -1.71 20.54 -6.33
CA ILE A 111 -1.08 21.75 -5.76
C ILE A 111 -0.58 22.68 -6.86
N ALA A 112 0.07 22.15 -7.90
CA ALA A 112 0.55 22.96 -9.01
C ALA A 112 -0.60 23.64 -9.77
N ALA A 113 -1.72 22.92 -9.97
CA ALA A 113 -2.91 23.47 -10.61
C ALA A 113 -3.55 24.60 -9.78
N ALA A 114 -3.67 24.42 -8.46
CA ALA A 114 -4.23 25.44 -7.57
C ALA A 114 -3.42 26.75 -7.59
N LYS A 115 -2.09 26.66 -7.62
CA LYS A 115 -1.21 27.83 -7.74
C LYS A 115 -1.30 28.56 -9.08
N SER A 116 -1.67 27.86 -10.15
CA SER A 116 -1.81 28.47 -11.48
C SER A 116 -3.14 29.24 -11.66
N SER A 117 -4.10 29.02 -10.76
CA SER A 117 -5.40 29.69 -10.76
C SER A 117 -5.48 30.91 -9.84
N GLU A 118 -4.46 31.16 -9.01
CA GLU A 118 -4.28 32.37 -8.20
C GLU A 118 -3.58 33.48 -9.00
#